data_AF-A0A7R9KYD0-F1
#
_entry.id   AF-A0A7R9KYD0-F1
#
_cell.length_a   1.000
_cell.length_b   1.000
_cell.length_c   1.000
_cell.angle_alpha   90.00
_cell.angle_beta   90.00
_cell.angle_gamma   90.00
#
_symmetry.space_group_name_H-M   'P 1'
#
loop_
_entity.id
_entity.type
_entity.pdbx_description
1 polymer ?
#
loop_
_entity_poly.entity_id
_entity_poly.type
_entity_poly.pdbx_seq_one_letter_code
_entity_poly.pdbx_strand_id
1 'polypeptide(L)'
;MPKRKVRFGFDVHHYQHEEVDPEVVRHRYITCEKYVYTVIICYIHLAFGTVYSAIGPALVDLKYILDTTMDKISLIFIFQAAGLVMGALFGLLTKHLNRQLMLTALLTMMSVASLLIPWSQRLSHLYLYNGIFGLGAGAWINAKNVWTIELWQHRSAPVLQLSALMFGVGSILGPLIDDPYLIGHIKQLTVIDNTPIDGLTGAVGNDSTGSFDVNVTVIENQRLHNVRSPFVICAIIQIIGPILLIIMYFLRKYEKGGDKYMEIEDRADIERKATIARIPYLKFSIIALVSLFLAFHMSSEQNTQQFSATFFQDIQMKLTASKSAEVVSAMAVANTVGLAVSVLVSSLSLSLRQ
;
A
#
# COMPACT_ATOMS: atom_id res chain seq x y z
N MET A 1 -31.74 -21.10 -38.08
CA MET A 1 -30.73 -21.79 -37.23
C MET A 1 -30.42 -20.93 -36.00
N PRO A 2 -30.78 -21.37 -34.77
CA PRO A 2 -30.20 -20.81 -33.56
C PRO A 2 -29.07 -21.73 -33.03
N LYS A 3 -27.96 -21.11 -32.64
CA LYS A 3 -26.75 -21.78 -32.12
C LYS A 3 -27.01 -22.38 -30.72
N ARG A 4 -26.82 -23.70 -30.59
CA ARG A 4 -26.78 -24.43 -29.30
C ARG A 4 -25.59 -23.92 -28.46
N LYS A 5 -25.85 -23.41 -27.26
CA LYS A 5 -24.85 -23.37 -26.18
C LYS A 5 -24.81 -24.74 -25.53
N VAL A 6 -23.68 -25.42 -25.65
CA VAL A 6 -23.38 -26.70 -24.98
C VAL A 6 -23.27 -26.42 -23.48
N ARG A 7 -24.14 -27.05 -22.69
CA ARG A 7 -24.10 -27.06 -21.23
C ARG A 7 -23.30 -28.32 -20.85
N PHE A 8 -22.11 -28.16 -20.29
CA PHE A 8 -21.34 -29.29 -19.75
C PHE A 8 -22.08 -29.82 -18.51
N GLY A 9 -22.61 -31.04 -18.62
CA GLY A 9 -23.12 -31.80 -17.49
C GLY A 9 -21.96 -32.41 -16.74
N PHE A 10 -21.85 -32.10 -15.45
CA PHE A 10 -21.18 -32.97 -14.50
C PHE A 10 -22.24 -33.98 -14.01
N ASP A 11 -22.03 -35.25 -14.33
CA ASP A 11 -22.86 -36.36 -13.86
C ASP A 11 -22.80 -36.43 -12.33
N VAL A 12 -23.96 -36.22 -11.71
CA VAL A 12 -24.21 -36.43 -10.28
C VAL A 12 -24.93 -37.77 -10.16
N HIS A 13 -24.20 -38.83 -9.81
CA HIS A 13 -24.82 -40.08 -9.39
C HIS A 13 -24.69 -40.25 -7.86
N HIS A 14 -25.87 -40.24 -7.23
CA HIS A 14 -26.18 -40.74 -5.89
C HIS A 14 -25.57 -40.01 -4.68
N TYR A 15 -26.22 -38.90 -4.30
CA TYR A 15 -26.50 -38.62 -2.88
C TYR A 15 -27.91 -38.01 -2.77
N GLN A 16 -28.63 -38.41 -1.74
CA GLN A 16 -30.07 -38.23 -1.56
C GLN A 16 -30.52 -36.76 -1.67
N HIS A 17 -31.67 -36.57 -2.30
CA HIS A 17 -32.37 -35.30 -2.44
C HIS A 17 -32.73 -34.70 -1.08
N GLU A 18 -31.95 -33.71 -0.64
CA GLU A 18 -32.48 -32.58 0.10
C GLU A 18 -32.72 -31.50 -0.97
N GLU A 19 -33.97 -31.21 -1.33
CA GLU A 19 -34.31 -30.12 -2.25
C GLU A 19 -33.93 -28.79 -1.60
N VAL A 20 -32.64 -28.43 -1.70
CA VAL A 20 -32.17 -27.12 -1.26
C VAL A 20 -32.73 -26.10 -2.22
N ASP A 21 -33.62 -25.25 -1.72
CA ASP A 21 -34.27 -24.17 -2.46
C ASP A 21 -33.24 -23.42 -3.32
N PRO A 22 -33.42 -23.35 -4.66
CA PRO A 22 -32.49 -22.68 -5.56
C PRO A 22 -32.25 -21.20 -5.19
N GLU A 23 -33.17 -20.55 -4.46
CA GLU A 23 -32.94 -19.20 -3.91
C GLU A 23 -31.96 -19.20 -2.72
N VAL A 24 -32.04 -20.20 -1.83
CA VAL A 24 -31.12 -20.36 -0.69
C VAL A 24 -29.70 -20.70 -1.18
N VAL A 25 -29.60 -21.56 -2.19
CA VAL A 25 -28.33 -21.88 -2.85
C VAL A 25 -27.73 -20.62 -3.49
N ARG A 26 -28.53 -19.87 -4.26
CA ARG A 26 -28.11 -18.60 -4.88
C ARG A 26 -27.68 -17.57 -3.83
N HIS A 27 -28.40 -17.44 -2.73
CA HIS A 27 -28.06 -16.53 -1.64
C HIS A 27 -26.73 -16.90 -0.98
N ARG A 28 -26.50 -18.20 -0.68
CA ARG A 28 -25.21 -18.68 -0.14
C ARG A 28 -24.03 -18.37 -1.06
N TYR A 29 -24.19 -18.55 -2.37
CA TYR A 29 -23.13 -18.23 -3.35
C TYR A 29 -22.84 -16.73 -3.41
N ILE A 30 -23.86 -15.87 -3.40
CA ILE A 30 -23.69 -14.41 -3.38
C ILE A 30 -22.98 -13.97 -2.09
N THR A 31 -23.35 -14.55 -0.95
CA THR A 31 -22.69 -14.26 0.33
C THR A 31 -21.22 -14.67 0.28
N CYS A 32 -20.89 -15.87 -0.19
CA CYS A 32 -19.52 -16.35 -0.29
C CYS A 32 -18.66 -15.45 -1.18
N GLU A 33 -19.19 -15.02 -2.34
CA GLU A 33 -18.51 -14.10 -3.25
C GLU A 33 -18.18 -12.74 -2.60
N LYS A 34 -19.11 -12.17 -1.83
CA LYS A 34 -18.87 -10.92 -1.08
C LYS A 34 -17.70 -11.07 -0.10
N TYR A 35 -17.61 -12.19 0.60
CA TYR A 35 -16.49 -12.47 1.50
C TYR A 35 -15.17 -12.62 0.73
N VAL A 36 -15.15 -13.32 -0.40
CA VAL A 36 -13.95 -13.48 -1.23
C VAL A 36 -13.41 -12.12 -1.71
N TYR A 37 -14.26 -11.25 -2.25
CA TYR A 37 -13.82 -9.91 -2.66
C TYR A 37 -13.31 -9.08 -1.48
N THR A 38 -13.93 -9.22 -0.32
CA THR A 38 -13.50 -8.53 0.91
C THR A 38 -12.10 -8.99 1.34
N VAL A 39 -11.83 -10.29 1.30
CA VAL A 39 -10.50 -10.85 1.61
C VAL A 39 -9.46 -10.33 0.63
N ILE A 40 -9.78 -10.29 -0.67
CA ILE A 40 -8.87 -9.76 -1.70
C ILE A 40 -8.60 -8.27 -1.46
N ILE A 41 -9.63 -7.48 -1.14
CA ILE A 41 -9.50 -6.06 -0.81
C ILE A 41 -8.59 -5.86 0.40
N CYS A 42 -8.79 -6.65 1.47
CA CYS A 42 -7.97 -6.61 2.68
C CYS A 42 -6.52 -6.98 2.38
N TYR A 43 -6.28 -8.03 1.58
CA TYR A 43 -4.95 -8.47 1.19
C TYR A 43 -4.19 -7.39 0.38
N ILE A 44 -4.84 -6.80 -0.63
CA ILE A 44 -4.21 -5.73 -1.43
C ILE A 44 -3.86 -4.53 -0.55
N HIS A 45 -4.71 -4.20 0.43
CA HIS A 45 -4.44 -3.10 1.35
C HIS A 45 -3.29 -3.39 2.31
N LEU A 46 -3.16 -4.64 2.76
CA LEU A 46 -2.00 -5.11 3.53
C LEU A 46 -0.72 -4.98 2.70
N ALA A 47 -0.71 -5.50 1.47
CA ALA A 47 0.43 -5.42 0.57
C ALA A 47 0.81 -3.97 0.19
N PHE A 48 -0.17 -3.07 0.13
CA PHE A 48 0.09 -1.64 -0.03
C PHE A 48 0.81 -1.06 1.20
N GLY A 49 0.37 -1.42 2.41
CA GLY A 49 1.00 -0.98 3.66
C GLY A 49 2.45 -1.44 3.81
N THR A 50 2.78 -2.66 3.37
CA THR A 50 4.16 -3.19 3.43
C THR A 50 5.12 -2.35 2.61
N VAL A 51 4.79 -2.10 1.34
CA VAL A 51 5.64 -1.29 0.44
C VAL A 51 5.70 0.15 0.91
N TYR A 52 4.56 0.71 1.32
CA TYR A 52 4.47 2.11 1.71
C TYR A 52 5.35 2.44 2.92
N SER A 53 5.36 1.56 3.93
CA SER A 53 6.16 1.77 5.14
C SER A 53 7.64 1.39 4.98
N ALA A 54 7.99 0.57 3.98
CA ALA A 54 9.38 0.20 3.68
C ALA A 54 10.21 1.36 3.07
N ILE A 55 9.55 2.29 2.36
CA ILE A 55 10.25 3.41 1.69
C ILE A 55 10.95 4.34 2.69
N GLY A 56 10.37 4.55 3.88
CA GLY A 56 10.90 5.48 4.90
C GLY A 56 12.26 5.05 5.45
N PRO A 57 12.40 3.84 6.03
CA PRO A 57 13.68 3.31 6.50
C PRO A 57 14.73 3.17 5.40
N ALA A 58 14.33 2.72 4.20
CA ALA A 58 15.23 2.57 3.05
C ALA A 58 15.70 3.90 2.44
N LEU A 59 15.08 5.04 2.80
CA LEU A 59 15.40 6.36 2.26
C LEU A 59 16.87 6.74 2.48
N VAL A 60 17.41 6.39 3.66
CA VAL A 60 18.81 6.69 4.02
C VAL A 60 19.77 5.89 3.15
N ASP A 61 19.49 4.62 2.88
CA ASP A 61 20.34 3.80 2.03
C ASP A 61 20.22 4.18 0.55
N LEU A 62 19.02 4.57 0.08
CA LEU A 62 18.82 5.11 -1.26
C LEU A 62 19.59 6.44 -1.48
N LYS A 63 19.71 7.27 -0.45
CA LYS A 63 20.51 8.51 -0.50
C LYS A 63 21.98 8.21 -0.83
N TYR A 64 22.55 7.21 -0.17
CA TYR A 64 23.93 6.80 -0.39
C TYR A 64 24.14 6.15 -1.76
N ILE A 65 23.18 5.35 -2.23
CA ILE A 65 23.24 4.71 -3.56
C ILE A 65 23.17 5.75 -4.69
N LEU A 66 22.40 6.83 -4.50
CA LEU A 66 22.19 7.87 -5.51
C LEU A 66 23.13 9.08 -5.36
N ASP A 67 24.07 9.02 -4.41
CA ASP A 67 25.00 10.09 -4.06
C ASP A 67 24.35 11.50 -4.01
N THR A 68 23.30 11.62 -3.19
CA THR A 68 22.47 12.83 -3.12
C THR A 68 22.29 13.37 -1.69
N THR A 69 21.72 14.57 -1.58
CA THR A 69 21.36 15.18 -0.28
C THR A 69 19.98 14.71 0.20
N MET A 70 19.75 14.81 1.52
CA MET A 70 18.45 14.47 2.13
C MET A 70 17.31 15.33 1.56
N ASP A 71 17.58 16.62 1.31
CA ASP A 71 16.57 17.55 0.77
C ASP A 71 16.07 17.08 -0.61
N LYS A 72 16.98 16.61 -1.45
CA LYS A 72 16.65 16.14 -2.79
C LYS A 72 15.91 14.81 -2.71
N ILE A 73 16.42 13.82 -1.98
CA ILE A 73 15.76 12.50 -1.95
C ILE A 73 14.36 12.55 -1.30
N SER A 74 14.14 13.45 -0.36
CA SER A 74 12.82 13.66 0.29
C SER A 74 11.74 14.14 -0.68
N LEU A 75 12.12 14.71 -1.84
CA LEU A 75 11.17 15.06 -2.91
C LEU A 75 10.39 13.85 -3.43
N ILE A 76 10.90 12.63 -3.21
CA ILE A 76 10.21 11.38 -3.56
C ILE A 76 8.78 11.34 -3.00
N PHE A 77 8.55 11.85 -1.79
CA PHE A 77 7.24 11.89 -1.14
C PHE A 77 6.30 12.94 -1.76
N ILE A 78 6.86 14.06 -2.25
CA ILE A 78 6.08 15.07 -2.99
C ILE A 78 5.58 14.50 -4.31
N PHE A 79 6.44 13.79 -5.06
CA PHE A 79 6.02 13.11 -6.29
C PHE A 79 5.00 12.00 -6.03
N GLN A 80 5.15 11.27 -4.91
CA GLN A 80 4.16 10.29 -4.47
C GLN A 80 2.80 10.94 -4.22
N ALA A 81 2.78 12.06 -3.48
CA ALA A 81 1.56 12.80 -3.16
C ALA A 81 0.89 13.37 -4.43
N ALA A 82 1.67 13.92 -5.36
CA ALA A 82 1.16 14.36 -6.66
C ALA A 82 0.54 13.19 -7.44
N GLY A 83 1.20 12.02 -7.43
CA GLY A 83 0.68 10.78 -7.97
C GLY A 83 -0.66 10.38 -7.35
N LEU A 84 -0.75 10.38 -6.01
CA LEU A 84 -1.98 10.06 -5.28
C LEU A 84 -3.16 10.94 -5.69
N VAL A 85 -2.93 12.25 -5.83
CA VAL A 85 -3.97 13.20 -6.29
C VAL A 85 -4.39 12.91 -7.72
N MET A 86 -3.44 12.68 -8.63
CA MET A 86 -3.76 12.31 -10.02
C MET A 86 -4.51 10.97 -10.11
N GLY A 87 -4.11 9.98 -9.31
CA GLY A 87 -4.76 8.68 -9.21
C GLY A 87 -6.19 8.79 -8.69
N ALA A 88 -6.42 9.67 -7.71
CA ALA A 88 -7.74 9.95 -7.19
C ALA A 88 -8.70 10.50 -8.27
N LEU A 89 -8.20 11.39 -9.14
CA LEU A 89 -8.93 11.91 -10.29
C LEU A 89 -9.18 10.82 -11.35
N PHE A 90 -8.18 9.98 -11.63
CA PHE A 90 -8.33 8.81 -12.52
C PHE A 90 -9.35 7.81 -11.98
N GLY A 91 -9.50 7.72 -10.66
CA GLY A 91 -10.55 6.98 -9.98
C GLY A 91 -11.96 7.41 -10.40
N LEU A 92 -12.19 8.65 -10.82
CA LEU A 92 -13.48 9.12 -11.32
C LEU A 92 -13.77 8.58 -12.73
N LEU A 93 -12.73 8.35 -13.55
CA LEU A 93 -12.85 7.73 -14.88
C LEU A 93 -13.28 6.25 -14.80
N THR A 94 -13.18 5.61 -13.63
CA THR A 94 -13.71 4.25 -13.40
C THR A 94 -15.20 4.12 -13.72
N LYS A 95 -15.95 5.23 -13.77
CA LYS A 95 -17.37 5.26 -14.12
C LYS A 95 -17.66 4.83 -15.57
N HIS A 96 -16.72 5.04 -16.48
CA HIS A 96 -16.92 4.78 -17.92
C HIS A 96 -16.25 3.50 -18.43
N LEU A 97 -15.38 2.87 -17.63
CA LEU A 97 -14.61 1.68 -17.99
C LEU A 97 -14.96 0.50 -17.09
N ASN A 98 -14.62 -0.72 -17.53
CA ASN A 98 -14.73 -1.91 -16.67
C ASN A 98 -13.84 -1.73 -15.43
N ARG A 99 -14.45 -1.34 -14.31
CA ARG A 99 -13.78 -1.00 -13.04
C ARG A 99 -12.76 -2.05 -12.59
N GLN A 100 -13.09 -3.33 -12.68
CA GLN A 100 -12.19 -4.43 -12.29
C GLN A 100 -10.92 -4.49 -13.15
N LEU A 101 -11.05 -4.36 -14.47
CA LEU A 101 -9.90 -4.38 -15.39
C LEU A 101 -9.01 -3.17 -15.19
N MET A 102 -9.59 -1.99 -15.04
CA MET A 102 -8.81 -0.78 -14.83
C MET A 102 -8.08 -0.80 -13.49
N LEU A 103 -8.74 -1.27 -12.42
CA LEU A 103 -8.09 -1.43 -11.13
C LEU A 103 -6.95 -2.44 -11.18
N THR A 104 -7.17 -3.56 -11.85
CA THR A 104 -6.13 -4.57 -12.05
C THR A 104 -4.92 -3.97 -12.77
N ALA A 105 -5.13 -3.22 -13.85
CA ALA A 105 -4.06 -2.58 -14.60
C ALA A 105 -3.28 -1.58 -13.73
N LEU A 106 -3.99 -0.72 -12.98
CA LEU A 106 -3.38 0.27 -12.10
C LEU A 106 -2.61 -0.36 -10.93
N LEU A 107 -3.13 -1.44 -10.34
CA LEU A 107 -2.44 -2.18 -9.28
C LEU A 107 -1.22 -2.95 -9.80
N THR A 108 -1.30 -3.48 -11.03
CA THR A 108 -0.14 -4.11 -11.69
C THR A 108 0.94 -3.06 -11.95
N MET A 109 0.55 -1.89 -12.46
CA MET A 109 1.46 -0.77 -12.68
C MET A 109 2.11 -0.31 -11.36
N MET A 110 1.34 -0.25 -10.27
CA MET A 110 1.85 0.04 -8.92
C MET A 110 2.91 -0.99 -8.46
N SER A 111 2.65 -2.27 -8.71
CA SER A 111 3.56 -3.38 -8.34
C SER A 111 4.85 -3.38 -9.16
N VAL A 112 4.76 -3.06 -10.45
CA VAL A 112 5.95 -2.90 -11.30
C VAL A 112 6.76 -1.67 -10.87
N ALA A 113 6.08 -0.57 -10.55
CA ALA A 113 6.74 0.64 -10.09
C ALA A 113 7.51 0.41 -8.78
N SER A 114 6.93 -0.31 -7.80
CA SER A 114 7.62 -0.62 -6.53
C SER A 114 8.86 -1.49 -6.74
N LEU A 115 8.82 -2.43 -7.68
CA LEU A 115 9.99 -3.24 -8.06
C LEU A 115 11.11 -2.39 -8.69
N LEU A 116 10.76 -1.35 -9.45
CA LEU A 116 11.74 -0.51 -10.16
C LEU A 116 12.40 0.55 -9.26
N ILE A 117 11.83 0.87 -8.09
CA ILE A 117 12.38 1.83 -7.12
C ILE A 117 13.88 1.56 -6.83
N PRO A 118 14.30 0.36 -6.36
CA PRO A 118 15.71 0.10 -6.03
C PRO A 118 16.62 -0.10 -7.26
N TRP A 119 16.05 -0.14 -8.47
CA TRP A 119 16.81 -0.17 -9.73
C TRP A 119 17.02 1.22 -10.35
N SER A 120 16.54 2.28 -9.71
CA SER A 120 16.77 3.64 -10.19
C SER A 120 18.24 4.02 -10.09
N GLN A 121 18.90 4.25 -11.23
CA GLN A 121 20.28 4.77 -11.30
C GLN A 121 20.33 6.30 -11.33
N ARG A 122 19.18 6.96 -11.50
CA ARG A 122 19.06 8.42 -11.54
C ARG A 122 17.90 8.84 -10.67
N LEU A 123 18.06 9.99 -10.02
CA LEU A 123 17.06 10.60 -9.17
C LEU A 123 15.74 10.88 -9.90
N SER A 124 15.79 11.22 -11.19
CA SER A 124 14.59 11.40 -12.03
C SER A 124 13.77 10.12 -12.19
N HIS A 125 14.42 8.97 -12.33
CA HIS A 125 13.73 7.69 -12.44
C HIS A 125 13.07 7.31 -11.11
N LEU A 126 13.75 7.57 -9.98
CA LEU A 126 13.19 7.35 -8.65
C LEU A 126 11.88 8.14 -8.45
N TYR A 127 11.88 9.43 -8.79
CA TYR A 127 10.68 10.27 -8.70
C TYR A 127 9.56 9.79 -9.61
N LEU A 128 9.90 9.39 -10.85
CA LEU A 128 8.93 8.85 -11.79
C LEU A 128 8.28 7.56 -11.27
N TYR A 129 9.08 6.60 -10.82
CA TYR A 129 8.57 5.32 -10.31
C TYR A 129 7.72 5.52 -9.04
N ASN A 130 8.16 6.37 -8.10
CA ASN A 130 7.35 6.62 -6.91
C ASN A 130 6.08 7.44 -7.21
N GLY A 131 6.11 8.31 -8.21
CA GLY A 131 4.92 9.00 -8.72
C GLY A 131 3.91 8.03 -9.36
N ILE A 132 4.38 7.07 -10.16
CA ILE A 132 3.55 6.01 -10.75
C ILE A 132 2.95 5.12 -9.65
N PHE A 133 3.75 4.77 -8.64
CA PHE A 133 3.28 4.06 -7.45
C PHE A 133 2.16 4.85 -6.75
N GLY A 134 2.35 6.15 -6.52
CA GLY A 134 1.35 7.05 -5.97
C GLY A 134 0.07 7.11 -6.80
N LEU A 135 0.18 7.12 -8.13
CA LEU A 135 -0.97 7.12 -9.04
C LEU A 135 -1.83 5.86 -8.89
N GLY A 136 -1.19 4.69 -8.85
CA GLY A 136 -1.91 3.43 -8.61
C GLY A 136 -2.55 3.38 -7.23
N ALA A 137 -1.83 3.83 -6.20
CA ALA A 137 -2.33 3.90 -4.83
C ALA A 137 -3.55 4.81 -4.68
N GLY A 138 -3.53 5.99 -5.30
CA GLY A 138 -4.63 6.96 -5.21
C GLY A 138 -5.91 6.45 -5.87
N ALA A 139 -5.77 5.81 -7.04
CA ALA A 139 -6.88 5.16 -7.71
C ALA A 139 -7.44 3.98 -6.89
N TRP A 140 -6.56 3.18 -6.28
CA TRP A 140 -6.94 2.06 -5.42
C TRP A 140 -7.73 2.51 -4.19
N ILE A 141 -7.24 3.49 -3.43
CA ILE A 141 -7.88 3.97 -2.19
C ILE A 141 -9.33 4.41 -2.48
N ASN A 142 -9.53 5.20 -3.53
CA ASN A 142 -10.86 5.67 -3.91
C ASN A 142 -11.76 4.53 -4.38
N ALA A 143 -11.28 3.73 -5.32
CA ALA A 143 -12.08 2.68 -5.91
C ALA A 143 -12.41 1.57 -4.90
N LYS A 144 -11.51 1.25 -3.98
CA LYS A 144 -11.76 0.31 -2.89
C LYS A 144 -12.89 0.79 -1.99
N ASN A 145 -12.83 2.05 -1.55
CA ASN A 145 -13.83 2.59 -0.62
C ASN A 145 -15.24 2.53 -1.22
N VAL A 146 -15.37 2.95 -2.48
CA VAL A 146 -16.64 2.82 -3.21
C VAL A 146 -17.05 1.35 -3.38
N TRP A 147 -16.09 0.43 -3.60
CA TRP A 147 -16.40 -0.99 -3.85
C TRP A 147 -16.91 -1.66 -2.57
N THR A 148 -16.27 -1.38 -1.44
CA THR A 148 -16.69 -1.88 -0.14
C THR A 148 -18.08 -1.38 0.24
N ILE A 149 -18.40 -0.11 -0.06
CA ILE A 149 -19.73 0.47 0.18
C ILE A 149 -20.78 -0.22 -0.70
N GLU A 150 -20.51 -0.44 -1.99
CA GLU A 150 -21.42 -1.16 -2.88
C GLU A 150 -21.65 -2.61 -2.42
N LEU A 151 -20.60 -3.29 -1.93
CA LEU A 151 -20.65 -4.71 -1.58
C LEU A 151 -21.42 -4.98 -0.28
N TRP A 152 -21.19 -4.15 0.74
CA TRP A 152 -21.68 -4.34 2.10
C TRP A 152 -22.79 -3.37 2.52
N GLN A 153 -23.03 -2.31 1.73
CA GLN A 153 -24.09 -1.32 1.93
C GLN A 153 -24.11 -0.80 3.37
N HIS A 154 -25.17 -1.09 4.13
CA HIS A 154 -25.34 -0.67 5.53
C HIS A 154 -24.26 -1.23 6.48
N ARG A 155 -23.59 -2.34 6.12
CA ARG A 155 -22.52 -2.96 6.92
C ARG A 155 -21.12 -2.62 6.40
N SER A 156 -20.97 -1.57 5.58
CA SER A 156 -19.68 -1.19 4.99
C SER A 156 -18.68 -0.62 6.00
N ALA A 157 -19.13 0.07 7.06
CA ALA A 157 -18.25 0.73 8.02
C ALA A 157 -17.24 -0.24 8.69
N PRO A 158 -17.63 -1.39 9.28
CA PRO A 158 -16.70 -2.36 9.84
C PRO A 158 -15.72 -2.93 8.81
N VAL A 159 -16.16 -3.08 7.55
CA VAL A 159 -15.32 -3.66 6.50
C VAL A 159 -14.27 -2.65 6.02
N LEU A 160 -14.65 -1.37 5.90
CA LEU A 160 -13.71 -0.28 5.65
C LEU A 160 -12.67 -0.19 6.77
N GLN A 161 -13.11 -0.27 8.03
CA GLN A 161 -12.25 -0.30 9.21
C GLN A 161 -11.31 -1.53 9.21
N LEU A 162 -11.84 -2.72 8.92
CA LEU A 162 -11.05 -3.95 8.83
C LEU A 162 -9.97 -3.84 7.75
N SER A 163 -10.31 -3.28 6.60
CA SER A 163 -9.32 -3.08 5.53
C SER A 163 -8.26 -2.05 5.89
N ALA A 164 -8.58 -1.04 6.73
CA ALA A 164 -7.60 -0.12 7.30
C ALA A 164 -6.72 -0.81 8.36
N LEU A 165 -7.29 -1.68 9.20
CA LEU A 165 -6.52 -2.51 10.12
C LEU A 165 -5.47 -3.34 9.37
N MET A 166 -5.85 -3.93 8.23
CA MET A 166 -4.94 -4.70 7.38
C MET A 166 -3.81 -3.85 6.78
N PHE A 167 -4.08 -2.57 6.46
CA PHE A 167 -3.02 -1.60 6.13
C PHE A 167 -2.01 -1.46 7.28
N GLY A 168 -2.50 -1.31 8.51
CA GLY A 168 -1.68 -1.20 9.71
C GLY A 168 -0.81 -2.45 9.94
N VAL A 169 -1.37 -3.65 9.73
CA VAL A 169 -0.58 -4.88 9.75
C VAL A 169 0.52 -4.86 8.68
N GLY A 170 0.20 -4.37 7.48
CA GLY A 170 1.17 -4.17 6.41
C GLY A 170 2.29 -3.18 6.80
N SER A 171 1.94 -2.05 7.44
CA SER A 171 2.93 -1.06 7.83
C SER A 171 3.86 -1.52 8.96
N ILE A 172 3.47 -2.53 9.75
CA ILE A 172 4.38 -3.22 10.68
C ILE A 172 5.35 -4.13 9.92
N LEU A 173 4.83 -4.88 8.94
CA LEU A 173 5.62 -5.84 8.17
C LEU A 173 6.66 -5.16 7.27
N GLY A 174 6.38 -3.97 6.73
CA GLY A 174 7.30 -3.24 5.84
C GLY A 174 8.70 -3.01 6.45
N PRO A 175 8.82 -2.24 7.54
CA PRO A 175 10.11 -1.99 8.18
C PRO A 175 10.73 -3.25 8.77
N LEU A 176 9.94 -4.25 9.18
CA LEU A 176 10.45 -5.53 9.66
C LEU A 176 11.10 -6.37 8.55
N ILE A 177 10.59 -6.26 7.31
CA ILE A 177 11.22 -6.87 6.13
C ILE A 177 12.53 -6.14 5.79
N ASP A 178 12.58 -4.82 5.96
CA ASP A 178 13.79 -4.03 5.68
C ASP A 178 14.88 -4.20 6.74
N ASP A 179 14.50 -4.37 8.01
CA ASP A 179 15.40 -4.44 9.18
C ASP A 179 16.69 -5.26 8.96
N PRO A 180 16.65 -6.52 8.50
CA PRO A 180 17.86 -7.34 8.29
C PRO A 180 18.73 -6.87 7.12
N TYR A 181 18.23 -6.02 6.23
CA TYR A 181 18.93 -5.56 5.04
C TYR A 181 19.47 -4.12 5.17
N LEU A 182 18.92 -3.31 6.06
CA LEU A 182 19.32 -1.90 6.19
C LEU A 182 20.72 -1.74 6.79
N ILE A 183 21.57 -0.97 6.12
CA ILE A 183 22.92 -0.63 6.60
C ILE A 183 22.90 0.71 7.33
N GLY A 184 22.09 1.68 6.88
CA GLY A 184 21.98 2.99 7.51
C GLY A 184 23.20 3.85 7.33
N HIS A 185 23.57 4.67 8.32
CA HIS A 185 24.87 5.35 8.31
C HIS A 185 26.00 4.33 8.52
N ILE A 186 27.00 4.28 7.64
CA ILE A 186 28.21 3.49 7.88
C ILE A 186 28.86 4.06 9.14
N LYS A 187 28.82 3.32 10.26
CA LYS A 187 29.82 3.54 11.32
C LYS A 187 31.16 3.30 10.65
N GLN A 188 31.95 4.37 10.51
CA GLN A 188 33.35 4.30 10.08
C GLN A 188 33.97 3.01 10.62
N LEU A 189 34.65 2.30 9.73
CA LEU A 189 35.49 1.16 10.04
C LEU A 189 36.07 1.33 11.44
N THR A 190 35.80 0.39 12.34
CA THR A 190 36.79 0.05 13.35
C THR A 190 38.06 -0.24 12.58
N VAL A 191 38.95 0.75 12.52
CA VAL A 191 40.36 0.53 12.27
C VAL A 191 40.72 -0.54 13.30
N ILE A 192 40.95 -1.76 12.84
CA ILE A 192 41.58 -2.78 13.66
C ILE A 192 43.04 -2.32 13.77
N ASP A 193 43.28 -1.27 14.55
CA ASP A 193 44.59 -1.00 15.12
C ASP A 193 44.75 -2.07 16.18
N ASN A 194 45.29 -3.23 15.81
CA ASN A 194 45.86 -4.21 16.73
C ASN A 194 46.67 -5.23 15.93
N THR A 195 47.88 -4.86 15.49
CA THR A 195 49.10 -5.67 15.68
C THR A 195 50.32 -4.79 15.42
N PRO A 196 51.32 -4.75 16.32
CA PRO A 196 52.60 -4.13 16.01
C PRO A 196 53.34 -5.04 15.02
N ILE A 197 53.51 -4.58 13.78
CA ILE A 197 54.35 -5.26 12.79
C ILE A 197 55.80 -4.91 13.11
N ASP A 198 56.42 -5.72 13.97
CA ASP A 198 57.88 -5.80 14.04
C ASP A 198 58.37 -6.56 12.80
N GLY A 199 59.15 -5.87 11.96
CA GLY A 199 60.03 -6.49 10.97
C GLY A 199 59.50 -6.57 9.54
N LEU A 200 59.53 -5.46 8.80
CA LEU A 200 59.92 -5.49 7.38
C LEU A 200 60.39 -4.10 6.92
N THR A 201 61.63 -3.75 7.26
CA THR A 201 62.38 -2.69 6.58
C THR A 201 62.80 -3.18 5.20
N GLY A 202 62.07 -2.77 4.15
CA GLY A 202 62.50 -3.02 2.78
C GLY A 202 61.45 -2.69 1.73
N ALA A 203 61.73 -1.63 0.95
CA ALA A 203 61.04 -1.23 -0.29
C ALA A 203 59.63 -0.61 -0.15
N VAL A 204 59.58 0.64 0.32
CA VAL A 204 58.49 1.57 -0.02
C VAL A 204 58.73 2.07 -1.44
N GLY A 205 58.12 1.40 -2.42
CA GLY A 205 57.81 1.97 -3.73
C GLY A 205 56.37 2.47 -3.70
N ASN A 206 56.19 3.78 -3.94
CA ASN A 206 54.92 4.50 -3.90
C ASN A 206 53.96 4.08 -5.03
N ASP A 207 53.21 2.99 -4.86
CA ASP A 207 52.04 2.68 -5.71
C ASP A 207 50.87 2.17 -4.84
N SER A 208 50.45 2.97 -3.86
CA SER A 208 49.26 2.71 -3.05
C SER A 208 48.14 3.69 -3.39
N THR A 209 47.53 3.51 -4.56
CA THR A 209 46.24 4.13 -4.94
C THR A 209 45.13 3.12 -5.19
N GLY A 210 45.38 1.81 -5.00
CA GLY A 210 44.44 0.75 -5.41
C GLY A 210 43.55 0.12 -4.31
N SER A 211 43.71 0.44 -3.02
CA SER A 211 43.03 -0.30 -1.94
C SER A 211 41.82 0.42 -1.31
N PHE A 212 41.72 1.75 -1.45
CA PHE A 212 40.58 2.51 -0.93
C PHE A 212 39.34 2.38 -1.84
N ASP A 213 39.54 2.45 -3.15
CA ASP A 213 38.45 2.37 -4.14
C ASP A 213 37.80 0.98 -4.18
N VAL A 214 38.56 -0.09 -3.93
CA VAL A 214 38.01 -1.46 -3.85
C VAL A 214 37.09 -1.61 -2.63
N ASN A 215 37.43 -1.02 -1.49
CA ASN A 215 36.60 -1.14 -0.29
C ASN A 215 35.32 -0.29 -0.39
N VAL A 216 35.39 0.89 -1.02
CA VAL A 216 34.22 1.75 -1.27
C VAL A 216 33.25 1.11 -2.28
N THR A 217 33.77 0.58 -3.40
CA THR A 217 32.95 -0.08 -4.43
C THR A 217 32.32 -1.39 -3.93
N VAL A 218 32.98 -2.14 -3.04
CA VAL A 218 32.41 -3.33 -2.41
C VAL A 218 31.25 -2.96 -1.47
N ILE A 219 31.38 -1.88 -0.69
CA ILE A 219 30.32 -1.40 0.22
C ILE A 219 29.11 -0.87 -0.58
N GLU A 220 29.34 -0.18 -1.69
CA GLU A 220 28.27 0.32 -2.57
C GLU A 220 27.49 -0.82 -3.23
N ASN A 221 28.19 -1.83 -3.75
CA ASN A 221 27.54 -3.03 -4.33
C ASN A 221 26.79 -3.85 -3.28
N GLN A 222 27.31 -3.95 -2.05
CA GLN A 222 26.64 -4.62 -0.94
C GLN A 222 25.36 -3.85 -0.51
N ARG A 223 25.43 -2.52 -0.42
CA ARG A 223 24.26 -1.66 -0.16
C ARG A 223 23.17 -1.82 -1.21
N LEU A 224 23.57 -1.83 -2.48
CA LEU A 224 22.65 -1.98 -3.59
C LEU A 224 21.95 -3.34 -3.58
N HIS A 225 22.68 -4.42 -3.32
CA HIS A 225 22.11 -5.77 -3.19
C HIS A 225 21.16 -5.87 -1.99
N ASN A 226 21.55 -5.28 -0.86
CA ASN A 226 20.76 -5.30 0.36
C ASN A 226 19.44 -4.50 0.21
N VAL A 227 19.45 -3.32 -0.40
CA VAL A 227 18.22 -2.53 -0.63
C VAL A 227 17.31 -3.17 -1.67
N ARG A 228 17.84 -3.87 -2.68
CA ARG A 228 16.98 -4.53 -3.69
C ARG A 228 16.16 -5.69 -3.14
N SER A 229 16.75 -6.48 -2.24
CA SER A 229 16.13 -7.70 -1.70
C SER A 229 14.75 -7.48 -1.04
N PRO A 230 14.58 -6.53 -0.08
CA PRO A 230 13.29 -6.31 0.57
C PRO A 230 12.25 -5.70 -0.38
N PHE A 231 12.65 -4.83 -1.31
CA PHE A 231 11.74 -4.28 -2.33
C PHE A 231 11.22 -5.36 -3.29
N VAL A 232 12.05 -6.36 -3.64
CA VAL A 232 11.61 -7.51 -4.44
C VAL A 232 10.59 -8.34 -3.65
N ILE A 233 10.83 -8.61 -2.36
CA ILE A 233 9.88 -9.34 -1.49
C ILE A 233 8.55 -8.58 -1.43
N CYS A 234 8.60 -7.27 -1.16
CA CYS A 234 7.42 -6.41 -1.11
C CYS A 234 6.66 -6.38 -2.45
N ALA A 235 7.35 -6.32 -3.59
CA ALA A 235 6.74 -6.35 -4.91
C ALA A 235 6.08 -7.72 -5.22
N ILE A 236 6.66 -8.83 -4.78
CA ILE A 236 6.07 -10.18 -4.90
C ILE A 236 4.77 -10.26 -4.09
N ILE A 237 4.76 -9.76 -2.85
CA ILE A 237 3.55 -9.68 -2.03
C ILE A 237 2.50 -8.80 -2.73
N GLN A 238 2.92 -7.72 -3.36
CA GLN A 238 2.02 -6.79 -4.04
C GLN A 238 1.37 -7.37 -5.30
N ILE A 239 2.10 -8.13 -6.12
CA ILE A 239 1.62 -8.62 -7.41
C ILE A 239 0.58 -9.75 -7.30
N ILE A 240 0.55 -10.45 -6.17
CA ILE A 240 -0.46 -11.47 -5.88
C ILE A 240 -1.88 -10.85 -5.89
N GLY A 241 -2.02 -9.61 -5.42
CA GLY A 241 -3.31 -8.90 -5.40
C GLY A 241 -3.96 -8.72 -6.78
N PRO A 242 -3.29 -8.08 -7.75
CA PRO A 242 -3.72 -8.01 -9.14
C PRO A 242 -4.01 -9.38 -9.76
N ILE A 243 -3.18 -10.40 -9.49
CA ILE A 243 -3.39 -11.76 -10.00
C ILE A 243 -4.72 -12.34 -9.49
N LEU A 244 -5.01 -12.20 -8.19
CA LEU A 244 -6.28 -12.64 -7.61
C LEU A 244 -7.48 -11.91 -8.23
N LEU A 245 -7.35 -10.62 -8.53
CA LEU A 245 -8.40 -9.85 -9.23
C LEU A 245 -8.60 -10.31 -10.68
N ILE A 246 -7.54 -10.65 -11.40
CA ILE A 246 -7.62 -11.22 -12.76
C ILE A 246 -8.31 -12.57 -12.74
N ILE A 247 -7.92 -13.45 -11.81
CA ILE A 247 -8.52 -14.77 -11.64
C ILE A 247 -10.02 -14.60 -11.36
N MET A 248 -10.39 -13.72 -10.43
CA MET A 248 -11.79 -13.42 -10.15
C MET A 248 -12.53 -12.83 -11.36
N TYR A 249 -11.89 -11.96 -12.13
CA TYR A 249 -12.48 -11.40 -13.35
C TYR A 249 -12.85 -12.48 -14.38
N PHE A 250 -11.98 -13.48 -14.58
CA PHE A 250 -12.26 -14.59 -15.48
C PHE A 250 -13.29 -15.59 -14.93
N LEU A 251 -13.27 -15.84 -13.62
CA LEU A 251 -14.23 -16.74 -12.97
C LEU A 251 -15.63 -16.13 -12.93
N ARG A 252 -15.74 -14.82 -12.66
CA ARG A 252 -17.02 -14.13 -12.57
C ARG A 252 -16.82 -12.64 -12.80
N LYS A 253 -17.27 -12.15 -13.95
CA LYS A 253 -17.34 -10.71 -14.21
C LYS A 253 -18.26 -10.09 -13.15
N TYR A 254 -17.74 -9.15 -12.36
CA TYR A 254 -18.58 -8.41 -11.42
C TYR A 254 -19.66 -7.67 -12.21
N GLU A 255 -20.89 -8.14 -12.08
CA GLU A 255 -22.06 -7.39 -12.49
C GLU A 255 -22.36 -6.38 -11.39
N LYS A 256 -22.41 -5.10 -11.78
CA LYS A 256 -22.78 -3.99 -10.91
C LYS A 256 -24.22 -4.23 -10.44
N GLY A 257 -24.40 -4.89 -9.29
CA GLY A 257 -25.71 -5.29 -8.75
C GLY A 257 -26.52 -4.12 -8.17
N GLY A 258 -26.43 -2.93 -8.75
CA GLY A 258 -26.77 -1.67 -8.09
C GLY A 258 -27.57 -0.67 -8.91
N ASP A 259 -28.20 -1.04 -10.03
CA ASP A 259 -29.05 -0.08 -10.77
C ASP A 259 -30.21 0.44 -9.92
N LYS A 260 -30.73 -0.36 -8.99
CA LYS A 260 -31.71 0.11 -8.00
C LYS A 260 -31.14 1.11 -6.98
N TYR A 261 -29.84 1.06 -6.66
CA TYR A 261 -29.23 1.96 -5.68
C TYR A 261 -28.64 3.22 -6.29
N MET A 262 -28.23 3.25 -7.56
CA MET A 262 -28.06 4.56 -8.23
C MET A 262 -29.40 5.30 -8.30
N GLU A 263 -30.52 4.61 -8.53
CA GLU A 263 -31.85 5.23 -8.46
C GLU A 263 -32.31 5.57 -7.03
N ILE A 264 -32.00 4.76 -6.01
CA ILE A 264 -32.33 5.07 -4.61
C ILE A 264 -31.40 6.15 -4.04
N GLU A 265 -30.11 6.15 -4.40
CA GLU A 265 -29.17 7.21 -4.03
C GLU A 265 -29.47 8.48 -4.81
N ASP A 266 -29.91 8.42 -6.08
CA ASP A 266 -30.45 9.59 -6.78
C ASP A 266 -31.78 10.05 -6.18
N ARG A 267 -32.72 9.16 -5.83
CA ARG A 267 -34.02 9.55 -5.24
C ARG A 267 -33.89 10.04 -3.80
N ALA A 268 -33.04 9.39 -3.01
CA ALA A 268 -32.66 9.84 -1.68
C ALA A 268 -31.82 11.10 -1.77
N ASP A 269 -30.87 11.26 -2.71
CA ASP A 269 -30.18 12.52 -2.95
C ASP A 269 -31.13 13.60 -3.45
N ILE A 270 -32.17 13.29 -4.21
CA ILE A 270 -33.17 14.26 -4.66
C ILE A 270 -34.02 14.71 -3.47
N GLU A 271 -34.49 13.81 -2.61
CA GLU A 271 -35.20 14.15 -1.35
C GLU A 271 -34.28 14.83 -0.33
N ARG A 272 -33.02 14.39 -0.22
CA ARG A 272 -32.00 14.98 0.63
C ARG A 272 -31.66 16.36 0.12
N LYS A 273 -31.34 16.55 -1.17
CA LYS A 273 -31.09 17.86 -1.82
C LYS A 273 -32.30 18.79 -1.66
N ALA A 274 -33.53 18.27 -1.76
CA ALA A 274 -34.76 19.04 -1.51
C ALA A 274 -34.91 19.50 -0.05
N THR A 275 -34.61 18.64 0.93
CA THR A 275 -34.61 19.00 2.37
C THR A 275 -33.40 19.86 2.76
N ILE A 276 -32.28 19.70 2.05
CA ILE A 276 -30.97 20.30 2.33
C ILE A 276 -30.80 21.70 1.72
N ALA A 277 -31.68 22.13 0.82
CA ALA A 277 -31.64 23.43 0.16
C ALA A 277 -31.68 24.66 1.10
N ARG A 278 -31.91 24.47 2.41
CA ARG A 278 -32.13 25.59 3.34
C ARG A 278 -30.90 26.41 3.76
N ILE A 279 -29.64 25.94 3.63
CA ILE A 279 -28.43 26.80 3.75
C ILE A 279 -27.25 26.18 2.97
N PRO A 280 -27.01 26.54 1.69
CA PRO A 280 -25.97 25.91 0.86
C PRO A 280 -24.54 26.26 1.31
N TYR A 281 -24.31 27.49 1.76
CA TYR A 281 -22.96 27.96 2.16
C TYR A 281 -22.44 27.30 3.43
N LEU A 282 -23.28 27.10 4.45
CA LEU A 282 -22.88 26.45 5.69
C LEU A 282 -22.50 24.98 5.46
N LYS A 283 -23.14 24.30 4.51
CA LYS A 283 -22.85 22.90 4.20
C LYS A 283 -21.58 22.72 3.39
N PHE A 284 -21.39 23.56 2.38
CA PHE A 284 -20.11 23.59 1.66
C PHE A 284 -18.97 23.93 2.63
N SER A 285 -19.19 24.91 3.52
CA SER A 285 -18.23 25.28 4.57
C SER A 285 -17.95 24.11 5.53
N ILE A 286 -18.95 23.39 6.02
CA ILE A 286 -18.76 22.22 6.89
C ILE A 286 -18.03 21.09 6.16
N ILE A 287 -18.40 20.76 4.92
CA ILE A 287 -17.73 19.70 4.15
C ILE A 287 -16.28 20.08 3.85
N ALA A 288 -16.05 21.34 3.47
CA ALA A 288 -14.70 21.86 3.23
C ALA A 288 -13.87 21.83 4.52
N LEU A 289 -14.45 22.24 5.65
CA LEU A 289 -13.79 22.23 6.96
C LEU A 289 -13.44 20.82 7.42
N VAL A 290 -14.37 19.86 7.29
CA VAL A 290 -14.13 18.45 7.61
C VAL A 290 -13.06 17.86 6.70
N SER A 291 -13.10 18.15 5.40
CA SER A 291 -12.09 17.68 4.44
C SER A 291 -10.71 18.26 4.76
N LEU A 292 -10.63 19.54 5.16
CA LEU A 292 -9.39 20.19 5.55
C LEU A 292 -8.83 19.58 6.85
N PHE A 293 -9.69 19.33 7.84
CA PHE A 293 -9.28 18.69 9.09
C PHE A 293 -8.77 17.26 8.86
N LEU A 294 -9.46 16.47 8.02
CA LEU A 294 -9.01 15.15 7.62
C LEU A 294 -7.69 15.21 6.84
N ALA A 295 -7.54 16.17 5.91
CA ALA A 295 -6.29 16.34 5.18
C ALA A 295 -5.12 16.69 6.10
N PHE A 296 -5.33 17.57 7.08
CA PHE A 296 -4.31 17.92 8.06
C PHE A 296 -3.95 16.72 8.95
N HIS A 297 -4.95 15.98 9.42
CA HIS A 297 -4.75 14.78 10.22
C HIS A 297 -3.95 13.71 9.46
N MET A 298 -4.38 13.37 8.24
CA MET A 298 -3.70 12.38 7.41
C MET A 298 -2.29 12.86 7.05
N SER A 299 -2.09 14.13 6.71
CA SER A 299 -0.75 14.67 6.41
C SER A 299 0.19 14.56 7.61
N SER A 300 -0.28 14.91 8.81
CA SER A 300 0.50 14.78 10.03
C SER A 300 0.89 13.32 10.32
N GLU A 301 -0.07 12.39 10.20
CA GLU A 301 0.18 10.96 10.40
C GLU A 301 1.21 10.43 9.40
N GLN A 302 1.01 10.72 8.11
CA GLN A 302 1.86 10.20 7.03
C GLN A 302 3.28 10.77 7.10
N ASN A 303 3.43 12.06 7.36
CA ASN A 303 4.74 12.68 7.52
C ASN A 303 5.49 12.09 8.73
N THR A 304 4.78 11.88 9.83
CA THR A 304 5.37 11.27 11.03
C THR A 304 5.83 9.84 10.74
N GLN A 305 5.01 9.03 10.07
CA GLN A 305 5.38 7.65 9.71
C GLN A 305 6.56 7.60 8.72
N GLN A 306 6.52 8.37 7.64
CA GLN A 306 7.53 8.32 6.58
C GLN A 306 8.90 8.85 7.01
N PHE A 307 8.95 9.94 7.79
CA PHE A 307 10.20 10.56 8.20
C PHE A 307 10.72 10.09 9.57
N SER A 308 9.92 9.37 10.36
CA SER A 308 10.35 8.87 11.68
C SER A 308 11.69 8.13 11.62
N ALA A 309 11.85 7.19 10.68
CA ALA A 309 13.10 6.44 10.55
C ALA A 309 14.31 7.33 10.23
N THR A 310 14.12 8.32 9.36
CA THR A 310 15.18 9.26 9.00
C THR A 310 15.50 10.20 10.17
N PHE A 311 14.48 10.65 10.90
CA PHE A 311 14.62 11.50 12.08
C PHE A 311 15.43 10.83 13.20
N PHE A 312 15.18 9.54 13.47
CA PHE A 312 15.92 8.76 14.47
C PHE A 312 17.39 8.53 14.09
N GLN A 313 17.70 8.53 12.80
CA GLN A 313 19.05 8.37 12.28
C GLN A 313 19.84 9.69 12.24
N ASP A 314 19.20 10.80 11.86
CA ASP A 314 19.90 12.06 11.58
C ASP A 314 19.96 13.06 12.75
N ILE A 315 18.89 13.23 13.54
CA ILE A 315 18.78 14.47 14.34
C ILE A 315 19.47 14.41 15.71
N GLN A 316 19.40 13.34 16.51
CA GLN A 316 20.17 13.26 17.78
C GLN A 316 20.47 11.86 18.32
N MET A 317 19.66 10.83 18.04
CA MET A 317 19.82 9.54 18.71
C MET A 317 20.93 8.65 18.11
N LYS A 318 21.41 8.96 16.90
CA LYS A 318 22.41 8.17 16.15
C LYS A 318 22.10 6.66 16.19
N LEU A 319 20.81 6.32 16.09
CA LEU A 319 20.37 4.93 16.12
C LEU A 319 20.81 4.25 14.83
N THR A 320 21.20 2.98 14.93
CA THR A 320 21.43 2.12 13.76
C THR A 320 20.13 2.04 12.94
N ALA A 321 20.22 1.90 11.60
CA ALA A 321 19.03 1.81 10.76
C ALA A 321 18.08 0.67 11.17
N SER A 322 18.62 -0.47 11.62
CA SER A 322 17.84 -1.56 12.19
C SER A 322 16.99 -1.13 13.41
N LYS A 323 17.62 -0.55 14.44
CA LYS A 323 16.90 0.00 15.61
C LYS A 323 15.89 1.07 15.24
N SER A 324 16.18 1.85 14.21
CA SER A 324 15.25 2.85 13.69
C SER A 324 14.02 2.20 13.05
N ALA A 325 14.20 1.15 12.25
CA ALA A 325 13.10 0.40 11.63
C ALA A 325 12.23 -0.33 12.67
N GLU A 326 12.84 -0.82 13.75
CA GLU A 326 12.14 -1.39 14.90
C GLU A 326 11.22 -0.35 15.58
N VAL A 327 11.70 0.87 15.81
CA VAL A 327 10.88 1.95 16.40
C VAL A 327 9.73 2.33 15.47
N VAL A 328 9.96 2.41 14.15
CA VAL A 328 8.88 2.66 13.18
C VAL A 328 7.84 1.53 13.22
N SER A 329 8.28 0.28 13.33
CA SER A 329 7.37 -0.86 13.51
C SER A 329 6.54 -0.74 14.79
N ALA A 330 7.14 -0.32 15.91
CA ALA A 330 6.42 -0.08 17.16
C ALA A 330 5.39 1.05 17.04
N MET A 331 5.71 2.13 16.32
CA MET A 331 4.75 3.20 16.00
C MET A 331 3.59 2.67 15.13
N ALA A 332 3.89 1.81 14.15
CA ALA A 332 2.87 1.15 13.33
C ALA A 332 1.98 0.20 14.15
N VAL A 333 2.54 -0.50 15.15
CA VAL A 333 1.76 -1.31 16.11
C VAL A 333 0.77 -0.42 16.87
N ALA A 334 1.21 0.71 17.41
CA ALA A 334 0.33 1.62 18.14
C ALA A 334 -0.82 2.14 17.26
N ASN A 335 -0.54 2.50 16.00
CA ASN A 335 -1.57 2.89 15.04
C ASN A 335 -2.55 1.74 14.74
N THR A 336 -2.03 0.53 14.55
CA THR A 336 -2.81 -0.68 14.27
C THR A 336 -3.74 -1.05 15.43
N VAL A 337 -3.29 -0.88 16.68
CA VAL A 337 -4.14 -1.06 17.87
C VAL A 337 -5.28 -0.04 17.88
N GLY A 338 -5.01 1.22 17.54
CA GLY A 338 -6.05 2.25 17.40
C GLY A 338 -7.10 1.89 16.33
N LEU A 339 -6.67 1.31 15.21
CA LEU A 339 -7.56 0.82 14.17
C LEU A 339 -8.39 -0.40 14.64
N ALA A 340 -7.79 -1.30 15.42
CA ALA A 340 -8.50 -2.46 15.97
C ALA A 340 -9.62 -2.04 16.92
N VAL A 341 -9.36 -1.07 17.81
CA VAL A 341 -10.39 -0.46 18.68
C VAL A 341 -11.49 0.19 17.84
N SER A 342 -11.12 0.88 16.75
CA SER A 342 -12.09 1.55 15.87
C SER A 342 -13.01 0.57 15.14
N VAL A 343 -12.51 -0.62 14.76
CA VAL A 343 -13.32 -1.74 14.22
C VAL A 343 -14.34 -2.18 15.26
N LEU A 344 -13.92 -2.40 16.50
CA LEU A 344 -14.80 -2.83 17.60
C LEU A 344 -15.89 -1.80 17.87
N VAL A 345 -15.54 -0.52 18.00
CA VAL A 345 -16.50 0.57 18.20
C VAL A 345 -17.51 0.64 17.04
N SER A 346 -17.05 0.50 15.80
CA SER A 346 -17.93 0.50 14.63
C SER A 346 -18.90 -0.67 14.65
N SER A 347 -18.42 -1.86 15.01
CA SER A 347 -19.25 -3.06 15.11
C SER A 347 -20.30 -2.94 16.21
N LEU A 348 -19.93 -2.38 17.37
CA LEU A 348 -20.83 -2.13 18.49
C LEU A 348 -21.90 -1.10 18.12
N SER A 349 -21.51 -0.02 17.43
CA SER A 349 -22.45 1.02 16.99
C SER A 349 -23.49 0.49 16.00
N LEU A 350 -23.14 -0.51 15.20
CA LEU A 350 -24.06 -1.19 14.29
C LEU A 350 -24.99 -2.14 15.03
N SER A 351 -24.48 -2.85 16.05
CA SER A 351 -25.30 -3.72 16.89
C SER A 351 -26.31 -2.96 17.73
N LEU A 352 -26.02 -1.72 18.11
CA LEU A 352 -26.94 -0.85 18.86
C LEU A 352 -28.03 -0.21 17.98
N ARG A 353 -27.86 -0.23 16.65
CA ARG A 353 -28.84 0.33 15.68
C ARG A 353 -29.81 -0.72 15.12
N GLN A 354 -29.52 -2.01 15.32
CA GLN A 354 -30.41 -3.13 15.01
C GLN A 354 -31.24 -3.44 16.25
#